data_AF-A0AA35TQE7-F1
#
_entry.id   AF-A0AA35TQE7-F1
#
_cell.length_a   1.000
_cell.length_b   1.000
_cell.length_c   1.000
_cell.angle_alpha   90.00
_cell.angle_beta   90.00
_cell.angle_gamma   90.00
#
_symmetry.space_group_name_H-M   'P 1'
#
loop_
_entity.id
_entity.type
_entity.pdbx_description
1 polymer ?
#
loop_
_entity_poly.entity_id
_entity_poly.type
_entity_poly.pdbx_seq_one_letter_code
_entity_poly.pdbx_strand_id
1 'polypeptide(L)'
;MRGAHPRLLPFLVAANPINYGRPCKLSCVEAFASALIITGFRELAERVLTVYFKWGHGFLSLNSDLLEAYSRCVDGCEVVRVQQRWLEEAHRERQSQRESEH
;
A
#
# COMPACT_ATOMS: atom_id res chain seq x y z
N MET A 1 -9.62 19.12 11.92
CA MET A 1 -8.71 19.67 10.89
C MET A 1 -9.11 19.09 9.55
N ARG A 2 -9.58 19.89 8.58
CA ARG A 2 -9.82 19.45 7.19
C ARG A 2 -8.76 20.10 6.33
N GLY A 3 -7.92 19.30 5.68
CA GLY A 3 -6.95 19.82 4.71
C GLY A 3 -7.68 20.43 3.52
N ALA A 4 -7.09 21.46 2.89
CA ALA A 4 -7.66 22.10 1.71
C ALA A 4 -7.80 21.13 0.51
N HIS A 5 -7.00 20.05 0.50
CA HIS A 5 -6.96 19.06 -0.57
C HIS A 5 -6.98 17.65 0.01
N PRO A 6 -8.14 17.13 0.44
CA PRO A 6 -8.23 15.76 0.89
C PRO A 6 -7.82 14.79 -0.24
N ARG A 7 -7.06 13.77 0.13
CA ARG A 7 -6.62 12.68 -0.75
C ARG A 7 -6.80 11.37 -0.01
N LEU A 8 -7.31 10.36 -0.72
CA LEU A 8 -7.36 9.00 -0.22
C LEU A 8 -6.08 8.29 -0.65
N LEU A 9 -5.51 7.48 0.24
CA LEU A 9 -4.44 6.57 -0.14
C LEU A 9 -5.00 5.46 -1.02
N PRO A 10 -4.22 4.98 -1.99
CA PRO A 10 -4.60 3.82 -2.78
C PRO A 10 -4.59 2.54 -1.94
N PHE A 11 -5.06 1.46 -2.54
CA PHE A 11 -5.09 0.13 -1.94
C PHE A 11 -3.70 -0.29 -1.47
N LEU A 12 -3.62 -0.62 -0.19
CA LEU A 12 -2.45 -1.17 0.50
C LEU A 12 -2.94 -2.10 1.61
N VAL A 13 -2.09 -3.04 2.01
CA VAL A 13 -2.39 -4.04 3.04
C VAL A 13 -1.62 -3.69 4.32
N ALA A 14 -2.34 -3.70 5.43
CA ALA A 14 -1.75 -3.43 6.74
C ALA A 14 -0.78 -4.54 7.17
N ALA A 15 0.36 -4.14 7.75
CA ALA A 15 1.32 -5.04 8.38
C ALA A 15 1.42 -4.81 9.89
N ASN A 16 0.70 -3.83 10.44
CA ASN A 16 0.62 -3.64 11.89
C ASN A 16 -0.02 -4.86 12.59
N PRO A 17 0.35 -5.17 13.85
CA PRO A 17 -0.13 -6.37 14.56
C PRO A 17 -1.65 -6.44 14.76
N ILE A 18 -2.35 -5.30 14.73
CA ILE A 18 -3.79 -5.25 15.00
C ILE A 18 -4.61 -5.60 13.76
N ASN A 19 -4.15 -5.18 12.58
CA ASN A 19 -4.87 -5.31 11.32
C ASN A 19 -4.09 -6.08 10.25
N TYR A 20 -3.09 -6.87 10.63
CA TYR A 20 -2.24 -7.59 9.69
C TYR A 20 -3.05 -8.31 8.59
N GLY A 21 -2.68 -8.08 7.33
CA GLY A 21 -3.32 -8.67 6.16
C GLY A 21 -4.66 -8.04 5.78
N ARG A 22 -5.18 -7.07 6.56
CA ARG A 22 -6.45 -6.41 6.23
C ARG A 22 -6.21 -5.26 5.25
N PRO A 23 -6.92 -5.24 4.11
CA PRO A 23 -6.78 -4.18 3.12
C PRO A 23 -7.32 -2.86 3.68
N CYS A 24 -6.64 -1.76 3.35
CA CYS A 24 -7.05 -0.38 3.68
C CYS A 24 -7.24 -0.09 5.18
N LYS A 25 -6.76 -0.97 6.07
CA LYS A 25 -6.81 -0.81 7.54
C LYS A 25 -5.45 -0.41 8.11
N LEU A 26 -4.83 0.58 7.46
CA LEU A 26 -3.54 1.13 7.83
C LEU A 26 -3.62 1.88 9.16
N SER A 27 -2.57 1.77 9.96
CA SER A 27 -2.28 2.68 11.06
C SER A 27 -1.87 4.07 10.54
N CYS A 28 -1.87 5.08 11.42
CA CYS A 28 -1.44 6.43 11.04
C CYS A 28 -0.01 6.46 10.49
N VAL A 29 0.90 5.66 11.07
CA VAL A 29 2.30 5.62 10.61
C VAL A 29 2.44 4.93 9.25
N GLU A 30 1.70 3.85 8.99
CA GLU A 30 1.70 3.19 7.68
C GLU A 30 1.11 4.11 6.61
N ALA A 31 0.00 4.80 6.93
CA ALA A 31 -0.61 5.77 6.02
C ALA A 31 0.35 6.92 5.71
N PHE A 32 1.02 7.47 6.72
CA PHE A 32 1.99 8.54 6.55
C PHE A 32 3.20 8.09 5.72
N ALA A 33 3.78 6.94 6.03
CA ALA A 33 4.89 6.37 5.28
C ALA A 33 4.52 6.07 3.81
N SER A 34 3.31 5.57 3.56
CA SER A 34 2.81 5.33 2.20
C SER A 34 2.73 6.63 1.41
N ALA A 35 2.19 7.69 2.01
CA ALA A 35 2.13 9.00 1.37
C ALA A 35 3.53 9.53 1.03
N LEU A 36 4.50 9.37 1.94
CA LEU A 36 5.90 9.74 1.70
C LEU A 36 6.51 8.97 0.52
N ILE A 37 6.30 7.65 0.44
CA ILE A 37 6.85 6.84 -0.67
C ILE A 37 6.23 7.25 -2.01
N ILE A 38 4.91 7.40 -2.05
CA ILE A 38 4.19 7.79 -3.28
C ILE A 38 4.64 9.18 -3.78
N THR A 39 5.04 10.06 -2.87
CA THR A 39 5.52 11.41 -3.18
C THR A 39 7.05 11.52 -3.33
N GLY A 40 7.77 10.39 -3.36
CA GLY A 40 9.21 10.34 -3.65
C GLY A 40 10.14 10.38 -2.43
N PHE A 41 9.62 10.41 -1.21
CA PHE A 41 10.40 10.47 0.03
C PHE A 41 10.61 9.09 0.67
N ARG A 42 11.08 8.12 -0.10
CA ARG A 42 11.22 6.71 0.33
C ARG A 42 12.12 6.56 1.57
N GLU A 43 13.30 7.14 1.59
CA GLU A 43 14.23 7.03 2.72
C GLU A 43 13.65 7.59 4.03
N LEU A 44 12.81 8.62 3.95
CA LEU A 44 12.15 9.19 5.13
C LEU A 44 11.07 8.24 5.63
N ALA A 45 10.28 7.67 4.73
CA ALA A 45 9.26 6.68 5.07
C ALA A 45 9.87 5.45 5.74
N GLU A 46 11.00 4.96 5.22
CA GLU A 46 11.74 3.84 5.78
C GLU A 46 12.23 4.15 7.19
N ARG A 47 12.81 5.33 7.42
CA ARG A 47 13.20 5.75 8.78
C ARG A 47 12.01 5.83 9.73
N VAL A 48 10.90 6.44 9.30
CA VAL A 48 9.68 6.60 10.11
C VAL A 48 9.14 5.23 10.57
N LEU A 49 9.15 4.24 9.68
CA LEU A 49 8.66 2.90 9.99
C LEU A 49 9.65 2.10 10.85
N THR A 50 10.95 2.18 10.56
CA THR A 50 11.91 1.20 11.09
C THR A 50 12.56 1.62 12.39
N VAL A 51 12.64 2.93 12.69
CA VAL A 51 13.25 3.42 13.94
C VAL A 51 12.46 3.01 15.18
N TYR A 52 11.12 3.05 15.09
CA TYR A 52 10.26 2.85 16.25
C TYR A 52 9.41 1.57 16.17
N PHE A 53 9.22 0.99 14.98
CA PHE A 53 8.31 -0.15 14.79
C PHE A 53 9.06 -1.35 14.23
N LYS A 54 9.22 -2.39 15.06
CA LYS A 54 9.89 -3.65 14.68
C LYS A 54 9.27 -4.33 13.44
N TRP A 55 7.96 -4.19 13.26
CA TRP A 55 7.21 -4.71 12.13
C TRP A 55 7.23 -3.79 10.90
N GLY A 56 7.82 -2.59 11.00
CA GLY A 56 7.80 -1.58 9.94
C GLY A 56 8.41 -2.05 8.63
N HIS A 57 9.48 -2.85 8.68
CA HIS A 57 10.04 -3.49 7.49
C HIS A 57 9.04 -4.44 6.81
N GLY A 58 8.22 -5.14 7.59
CA GLY A 58 7.17 -6.03 7.06
C GLY A 58 6.13 -5.26 6.24
N PHE A 59 5.81 -4.02 6.60
CA PHE A 59 4.92 -3.17 5.80
C PHE A 59 5.48 -2.88 4.41
N LEU A 60 6.77 -2.54 4.35
CA LEU A 60 7.47 -2.22 3.10
C LEU A 60 7.58 -3.45 2.21
N SER A 61 7.94 -4.61 2.78
CA SER A 61 8.03 -5.86 2.03
C SER A 61 6.66 -6.34 1.54
N LEU A 62 5.61 -6.23 2.36
CA LEU A 62 4.26 -6.67 2.01
C LEU A 62 3.67 -5.88 0.85
N ASN A 63 4.06 -4.61 0.70
CA ASN A 63 3.48 -3.70 -0.29
C ASN A 63 4.52 -3.21 -1.32
N SER A 64 5.67 -3.88 -1.45
CA SER A 64 6.81 -3.39 -2.25
C SER A 64 6.40 -3.01 -3.67
N ASP A 65 5.71 -3.92 -4.34
CA ASP A 65 5.39 -3.82 -5.76
C ASP A 65 4.36 -2.71 -6.02
N LEU A 66 3.35 -2.62 -5.15
CA LEU A 66 2.33 -1.56 -5.19
C LEU A 66 2.95 -0.19 -4.89
N LEU A 67 3.75 -0.07 -3.84
CA LEU A 67 4.39 1.18 -3.45
C LEU A 67 5.37 1.67 -4.54
N GLU A 68 6.11 0.75 -5.16
CA GLU A 68 6.96 1.06 -6.31
C GLU A 68 6.13 1.54 -7.51
N ALA A 69 5.08 0.80 -7.88
CA ALA A 69 4.21 1.17 -9.00
C ALA A 69 3.54 2.54 -8.79
N TYR A 70 3.02 2.81 -7.58
CA TYR A 70 2.42 4.10 -7.25
C TYR A 70 3.43 5.25 -7.27
N SER A 71 4.67 5.02 -6.83
CA SER A 71 5.72 6.06 -6.85
C SER A 71 6.13 6.51 -8.25
N ARG A 72 5.81 5.71 -9.28
CA ARG A 72 6.06 6.02 -10.70
C ARG A 72 4.88 6.72 -11.38
N CYS A 73 3.73 6.83 -10.71
CA CYS A 73 2.54 7.47 -11.27
C CYS A 73 2.69 9.00 -11.24
N VAL A 74 2.24 9.66 -12.31
CA VAL A 74 2.28 11.13 -12.46
C VAL A 74 1.09 11.79 -11.79
N ASP A 75 -0.06 11.12 -11.77
CA ASP A 75 -1.30 11.67 -11.24
C ASP A 75 -2.18 10.62 -10.53
N GLY A 76 -3.26 11.11 -9.89
CA GLY A 76 -4.22 10.26 -9.19
C GLY A 76 -4.99 9.30 -10.11
N CYS A 77 -5.18 9.65 -11.38
CA CYS A 77 -5.86 8.78 -12.35
C CYS A 77 -4.99 7.57 -12.71
N GLU A 78 -3.67 7.74 -12.82
CA GLU A 78 -2.72 6.65 -12.98
C GLU A 78 -2.66 5.75 -11.75
N VAL A 79 -2.60 6.34 -10.55
CA VAL A 79 -2.64 5.58 -9.29
C VAL A 79 -3.87 4.68 -9.21
N VAL A 80 -5.06 5.21 -9.55
CA VAL A 80 -6.30 4.42 -9.58
C VAL A 80 -6.24 3.31 -10.64
N ARG A 81 -5.69 3.57 -11.82
CA ARG A 81 -5.53 2.56 -12.88
C ARG A 81 -4.61 1.42 -12.46
N VAL A 82 -3.47 1.74 -11.84
CA VAL A 82 -2.54 0.74 -11.29
C VAL A 82 -3.23 -0.11 -10.21
N GLN A 83 -3.94 0.54 -9.29
CA GLN A 83 -4.70 -0.14 -8.24
C GLN A 83 -5.71 -1.14 -8.83
N GLN A 84 -6.53 -0.72 -9.79
CA GLN A 84 -7.58 -1.58 -10.35
C GLN A 84 -6.98 -2.78 -11.07
N ARG A 85 -5.94 -2.57 -11.88
CA ARG A 85 -5.23 -3.66 -12.56
C ARG A 85 -4.74 -4.72 -11.57
N TRP A 86 -4.09 -4.28 -10.49
CA TRP A 86 -3.57 -5.20 -9.48
C TRP A 86 -4.68 -6.00 -8.78
N LEU A 87 -5.81 -5.35 -8.45
CA LEU A 87 -6.96 -6.03 -7.84
C LEU A 87 -7.62 -7.04 -8.78
N GLU A 88 -7.73 -6.71 -10.07
CA GLU A 88 -8.25 -7.62 -11.09
C GLU A 88 -7.34 -8.83 -11.34
N GLU A 89 -6.02 -8.64 -11.32
CA GLU A 89 -5.04 -9.72 -11.40
C GLU A 89 -5.14 -10.64 -10.18
N ALA A 90 -5.13 -10.08 -8.97
CA ALA A 90 -5.29 -10.84 -7.73
C ALA A 90 -6.63 -11.61 -7.67
N HIS A 91 -7.71 -11.05 -8.23
CA HIS A 91 -8.99 -11.74 -8.32
C HIS A 91 -8.94 -12.93 -9.28
N ARG A 92 -8.34 -12.75 -10.45
CA ARG A 92 -8.17 -13.80 -11.47
C ARG A 92 -7.30 -14.96 -10.95
N GLU A 93 -6.18 -14.66 -10.32
CA GLU A 93 -5.29 -15.68 -9.73
C GLU A 93 -6.01 -16.51 -8.66
N ARG A 94 -6.85 -15.86 -7.85
CA ARG A 94 -7.64 -16.54 -6.83
C ARG A 94 -8.73 -17.44 -7.41
N GLN A 95 -9.32 -17.06 -8.54
CA GLN A 95 -10.31 -17.88 -9.26
C GLN A 95 -9.63 -19.11 -9.88
N SER A 96 -8.51 -18.93 -10.57
CA SER A 96 -7.80 -20.04 -11.21
C SER A 96 -7.28 -21.08 -10.21
N GLN A 97 -6.84 -20.64 -9.03
CA GLN A 97 -6.45 -21.57 -7.95
C GLN A 97 -7.63 -22.43 -7.49
N ARG A 98 -8.81 -21.83 -7.31
CA ARG A 98 -10.02 -22.56 -6.89
C ARG A 98 -10.50 -23.56 -7.94
N GLU A 99 -10.38 -23.20 -9.22
CA GLU A 99 -10.75 -24.08 -10.34
C GLU A 99 -9.78 -25.23 -10.53
N SER A 100 -8.50 -25.06 -10.19
CA SER A 100 -7.47 -26.12 -10.28
C SER A 100 -7.53 -27.14 -9.13
N GLU A 101 -8.19 -26.78 -8.04
CA GLU A 101 -8.40 -27.63 -6.85
C GLU A 101 -9.70 -28.46 -6.93
N HIS A 102 -10.52 -28.26 -7.98
CA HIS A 102 -11.74 -29.02 -8.28
C HIS A 102 -11.52 -30.01 -9.42
#